data_AF-A0A927SKY6-F1
#
_entry.id   AF-A0A927SKY6-F1
#
_cell.length_a   1.000
_cell.length_b   1.000
_cell.length_c   1.000
_cell.angle_alpha   90.00
_cell.angle_beta   90.00
_cell.angle_gamma   90.00
#
_symmetry.space_group_name_H-M   'P 1'
#
loop_
_entity.id
_entity.type
_entity.pdbx_description
1 polymer ?
#
loop_
_entity_poly.entity_id
_entity_poly.type
_entity_poly.pdbx_seq_one_letter_code
_entity_poly.pdbx_strand_id
1 'polypeptide(L)'
;MLIRNARIEGYPGPVDLRLMHGAVQEIGVGLQKGLYESELDLAGDVMVPCPPDMPLPQRFRRGAGESGPIRPGSREPFLRMHGEAVVGLIHQHSAD
;
A
#
# COMPACT_ATOMS: atom_id res chain seq x y z
N MET A 1 -5.57 1.14 -8.45
CA MET A 1 -4.54 2.16 -8.19
C MET A 1 -3.20 1.47 -8.32
N LEU A 2 -2.29 2.03 -9.11
CA LEU A 2 -0.91 1.60 -9.24
C LEU A 2 -0.03 2.46 -8.31
N ILE A 3 0.64 1.84 -7.37
CA ILE A 3 1.66 2.48 -6.53
C ILE A 3 3.01 2.16 -7.14
N ARG A 4 3.82 3.18 -7.42
CA ARG A 4 5.14 3.05 -8.05
C ARG A 4 6.26 3.22 -7.04
N ASN A 5 7.36 2.53 -7.30
CA ASN A 5 8.64 2.72 -6.59
C ASN A 5 8.52 2.63 -5.06
N ALA A 6 7.65 1.77 -4.54
CA ALA A 6 7.51 1.54 -3.11
C ALA A 6 8.65 0.66 -2.59
N ARG A 7 9.18 0.96 -1.41
CA ARG A 7 10.05 0.01 -0.69
C ARG A 7 9.22 -0.75 0.33
N ILE A 8 9.29 -2.07 0.30
CA ILE A 8 8.59 -2.96 1.24
C ILE A 8 9.62 -3.84 1.93
N GLU A 9 9.46 -4.05 3.24
CA GLU A 9 10.29 -4.99 3.99
C GLU A 9 10.19 -6.40 3.38
N GLY A 10 11.34 -7.08 3.25
CA GLY A 10 11.42 -8.41 2.65
C GLY A 10 11.54 -8.42 1.12
N TYR A 11 11.43 -7.28 0.44
CA TYR A 11 11.70 -7.16 -1.00
C TYR A 11 13.10 -6.58 -1.26
N PRO A 12 13.84 -7.09 -2.26
CA PRO A 12 15.25 -6.73 -2.48
C PRO A 12 15.46 -5.33 -3.09
N GLY A 13 14.38 -4.63 -3.47
CA GLY A 13 14.44 -3.32 -4.10
C GLY A 13 13.07 -2.66 -4.23
N PRO A 14 12.98 -1.52 -4.92
CA PRO A 14 11.71 -0.86 -5.21
C PRO A 14 10.77 -1.76 -6.01
N VAL A 15 9.49 -1.74 -5.66
CA VAL A 15 8.42 -2.50 -6.31
C VAL A 15 7.22 -1.62 -6.60
N ASP A 16 6.45 -2.04 -7.58
CA ASP A 16 5.14 -1.50 -7.88
C ASP A 16 4.06 -2.40 -7.25
N LEU A 17 2.97 -1.80 -6.79
CA LEU A 17 1.81 -2.53 -6.30
C LEU A 17 0.55 -2.11 -7.04
N ARG A 18 -0.25 -3.09 -7.43
CA ARG A 18 -1.60 -2.85 -7.93
C ARG A 18 -2.61 -3.11 -6.82
N LEU A 19 -3.39 -2.09 -6.48
CA LEU A 19 -4.53 -2.19 -5.57
C LEU A 19 -5.84 -2.26 -6.36
N MET A 20 -6.65 -3.29 -6.09
CA MET A 20 -7.99 -3.49 -6.68
C MET A 20 -8.96 -4.03 -5.62
N HIS A 21 -10.20 -3.54 -5.64
CA HIS A 21 -11.32 -4.09 -4.86
C HIS A 21 -11.04 -4.43 -3.39
N GLY A 22 -10.38 -3.56 -2.63
CA GLY A 22 -10.10 -3.94 -1.24
C GLY A 22 -8.76 -4.58 -0.98
N ALA A 23 -7.93 -4.85 -2.00
CA ALA A 23 -6.75 -5.69 -1.81
C ALA A 23 -5.57 -5.31 -2.70
N VAL A 24 -4.36 -5.68 -2.26
CA VAL A 24 -3.19 -5.82 -3.12
C VAL A 24 -3.44 -6.97 -4.07
N GLN A 25 -3.53 -6.70 -5.36
CA GLN A 25 -3.75 -7.71 -6.38
C GLN A 25 -2.43 -8.29 -6.90
N GLU A 26 -1.43 -7.42 -7.08
CA GLU A 26 -0.16 -7.76 -7.72
C GLU A 26 0.97 -6.93 -7.10
N ILE A 27 2.13 -7.55 -6.93
CA ILE A 27 3.37 -6.90 -6.54
C ILE A 27 4.43 -7.33 -7.56
N GLY A 28 5.12 -6.37 -8.17
CA GLY A 28 6.11 -6.66 -9.20
C GLY A 28 6.99 -5.46 -9.49
N VAL A 29 7.86 -5.56 -10.50
CA VAL A 29 8.70 -4.45 -10.94
C VAL A 29 8.27 -4.06 -12.35
N GLY A 30 8.02 -2.77 -12.58
CA GLY A 30 7.63 -2.26 -13.90
C GLY A 30 6.22 -2.68 -14.31
N LEU A 31 5.28 -2.72 -13.36
CA LEU A 31 3.89 -3.04 -13.67
C LEU A 31 3.33 -2.01 -14.66
N GLN A 32 2.64 -2.50 -15.69
CA GLN A 32 2.05 -1.64 -16.72
C GLN A 32 0.77 -1.01 -16.20
N LYS A 33 0.68 0.32 -16.27
CA LYS A 33 -0.50 1.08 -15.85
C LYS A 33 -1.70 0.80 -16.77
N GLY A 34 -2.86 0.51 -16.17
CA GLY A 34 -4.11 0.38 -16.90
C GLY A 34 -4.70 1.72 -17.37
N LEU A 35 -5.59 1.70 -18.37
CA LEU A 35 -6.13 2.90 -19.03
C LEU A 35 -6.81 3.91 -18.07
N TYR A 36 -7.47 3.41 -17.03
CA TYR A 36 -8.17 4.22 -16.01
C TYR A 36 -7.63 4.02 -14.59
N GLU A 37 -6.43 3.47 -14.49
CA GLU A 37 -5.79 3.23 -13.20
C GLU A 37 -5.17 4.53 -12.68
N SER A 38 -5.57 4.98 -11.49
CA SER A 38 -4.86 6.04 -10.78
C SER A 38 -3.45 5.58 -10.45
N GLU A 39 -2.48 6.50 -10.47
CA GLU A 39 -1.08 6.22 -10.18
C GLU A 39 -0.60 7.12 -9.02
N LEU A 40 0.17 6.53 -8.10
CA LEU A 40 0.85 7.24 -7.02
C LEU A 40 2.33 6.81 -7.02
N ASP A 41 3.24 7.74 -7.21
CA ASP A 41 4.67 7.47 -7.09
C ASP A 41 5.17 7.76 -5.68
N LEU A 42 5.77 6.76 -5.03
CA LEU A 42 6.34 6.89 -3.70
C LEU A 42 7.81 7.32 -3.72
N ALA A 43 8.45 7.41 -4.88
CA ALA A 43 9.83 7.88 -5.03
C ALA A 43 10.84 7.16 -4.10
N GLY A 44 10.60 5.88 -3.81
CA GLY A 44 11.44 5.09 -2.91
C GLY A 44 11.05 5.13 -1.43
N ASP A 45 9.97 5.82 -1.06
CA ASP A 45 9.44 5.80 0.31
C ASP A 45 9.05 4.38 0.72
N VAL A 46 9.14 4.12 2.02
CA VAL A 46 8.84 2.81 2.60
C VAL A 46 7.35 2.71 2.86
N MET A 47 6.76 1.59 2.46
CA MET A 47 5.38 1.26 2.75
C MET A 47 5.33 0.14 3.77
N VAL A 48 4.65 0.38 4.89
CA VAL A 48 4.52 -0.58 5.99
C VAL A 48 3.05 -0.89 6.29
N PRO A 49 2.72 -2.11 6.72
CA PRO A 49 1.38 -2.42 7.22
C PRO A 49 1.00 -1.49 8.38
N CYS A 50 -0.25 -1.04 8.43
CA CYS A 50 -0.73 -0.32 9.62
C CYS A 50 -0.72 -1.25 10.85
N PRO A 51 -0.25 -0.79 12.02
CA PRO A 51 -0.32 -1.55 13.27
C PRO A 51 -1.77 -1.95 13.62
N PRO A 52 -2.03 -3.17 14.13
CA PRO A 52 -3.39 -3.65 14.45
C PRO A 52 -4.20 -2.74 15.37
N ASP A 53 -3.52 -2.07 16.28
CA ASP A 53 -4.05 -1.16 17.29
C ASP A 53 -4.18 0.30 16.82
N MET A 54 -3.69 0.62 15.61
CA MET A 54 -3.78 1.97 15.07
C MET A 54 -5.25 2.39 14.88
N PRO A 55 -5.68 3.54 15.43
CA PRO A 55 -7.04 4.03 15.25
C PRO A 55 -7.24 4.48 13.80
N LEU A 56 -7.97 3.67 13.03
CA LEU A 56 -8.29 3.97 11.64
C LEU A 56 -9.70 4.60 11.54
N PRO A 57 -9.89 5.60 10.67
CA PRO A 57 -11.21 6.10 10.29
C PRO A 57 -12.18 4.96 9.97
N GLN A 58 -13.47 5.12 10.27
CA GLN A 58 -14.47 4.05 10.10
C GLN A 58 -14.49 3.45 8.68
N ARG A 59 -14.25 4.29 7.66
CA ARG A 59 -14.14 3.88 6.24
C ARG A 59 -12.93 2.98 5.92
N PHE A 60 -11.96 2.91 6.83
CA PHE A 60 -10.74 2.11 6.74
C PHE A 60 -10.69 1.03 7.83
N ARG A 61 -11.81 0.77 8.53
CA ARG A 61 -11.88 -0.24 9.59
C ARG A 61 -11.78 -1.65 9.00
N ARG A 62 -11.05 -2.49 9.73
CA ARG A 62 -10.64 -3.85 9.37
C ARG A 62 -11.75 -4.89 9.55
N GLY A 63 -11.63 -6.00 8.82
CA GLY A 63 -12.17 -7.29 9.24
C GLY A 63 -11.23 -8.01 10.21
N ALA A 64 -11.73 -8.97 10.98
CA ALA A 64 -10.88 -9.77 11.87
C ALA A 64 -9.89 -10.64 11.05
N GLY A 65 -8.60 -10.62 11.40
CA GLY A 65 -7.58 -11.49 10.81
C GLY A 65 -6.82 -10.93 9.60
N GLU A 66 -6.94 -9.63 9.28
CA GLU A 66 -6.29 -9.02 8.11
C GLU A 66 -4.81 -8.65 8.31
N SER A 67 -4.24 -8.91 9.49
CA SER A 67 -2.86 -8.54 9.84
C SER A 67 -1.82 -9.46 9.20
N GLY A 68 -0.79 -8.88 8.59
CA GLY A 68 0.34 -9.62 8.05
C GLY A 68 1.24 -8.77 7.15
N PRO A 69 2.30 -9.38 6.57
CA PRO A 69 3.15 -8.68 5.61
C PRO A 69 2.35 -8.23 4.38
N ILE A 70 2.85 -7.21 3.68
CA ILE A 70 2.27 -6.77 2.41
C ILE A 70 2.51 -7.86 1.36
N ARG A 71 1.43 -8.47 0.87
CA ARG A 71 1.45 -9.56 -0.12
C ARG A 71 0.18 -9.49 -0.99
N PRO A 72 0.14 -10.19 -2.13
CA PRO A 72 -1.12 -10.38 -2.85
C PRO A 72 -2.22 -10.91 -1.92
N GLY A 73 -3.38 -10.27 -1.93
CA GLY A 73 -4.50 -10.51 -1.04
C GLY A 73 -4.55 -9.62 0.22
N SER A 74 -3.48 -8.89 0.57
CA SER A 74 -3.49 -7.98 1.73
C SER A 74 -4.52 -6.86 1.54
N ARG A 75 -5.36 -6.65 2.55
CA ARG A 75 -6.49 -5.70 2.49
C ARG A 75 -6.34 -4.45 3.35
N GLU A 76 -5.42 -4.49 4.31
CA GLU A 76 -5.23 -3.41 5.27
C GLU A 76 -4.66 -2.15 4.60
N PRO A 77 -4.99 -0.94 5.12
CA PRO A 77 -4.28 0.27 4.74
C PRO A 77 -2.79 0.18 5.10
N PHE A 78 -1.99 0.98 4.41
CA PHE A 78 -0.54 1.06 4.63
C PHE A 78 -0.12 2.45 5.08
N LEU A 79 0.94 2.52 5.88
CA LEU A 79 1.61 3.80 6.15
C LEU A 79 2.72 4.02 5.13
N ARG A 80 2.76 5.24 4.60
CA ARG A 80 3.88 5.77 3.83
C ARG A 80 4.87 6.41 4.79
N MET A 81 6.10 5.97 4.75
CA MET A 81 7.20 6.41 5.60
C MET A 81 8.30 7.03 4.77
N HIS A 82 8.78 8.21 5.17
CA HIS A 82 10.01 8.81 4.66
C HIS A 82 11.07 8.77 5.76
N GLY A 83 11.99 7.79 5.67
CA GLY A 83 12.85 7.45 6.79
C GLY A 83 12.01 6.95 7.97
N GLU A 84 12.14 7.59 9.13
CA GLU A 84 11.37 7.27 10.35
C GLU A 84 10.05 8.07 10.46
N ALA A 85 9.79 9.01 9.56
CA ALA A 85 8.61 9.87 9.61
C ALA A 85 7.42 9.25 8.85
N VAL A 86 6.25 9.19 9.50
CA VAL A 86 4.99 8.90 8.80
C VAL A 86 4.61 10.12 7.98
N VAL A 87 4.54 9.96 6.66
CA VAL A 87 4.19 11.06 5.73
C VAL A 87 2.80 10.90 5.13
N GLY A 88 2.16 9.74 5.28
CA GLY A 88 0.78 9.56 4.85
C GLY A 88 0.19 8.19 5.14
N LEU A 89 -1.13 8.12 5.13
CA LEU A 89 -1.89 6.87 5.10
C LEU A 89 -2.29 6.58 3.64
N ILE A 90 -1.96 5.39 3.16
CA ILE A 90 -2.35 4.92 1.83
C ILE A 90 -3.49 3.92 1.99
N HIS A 91 -4.64 4.23 1.40
CA HIS A 91 -5.75 3.30 1.28
C HIS A 91 -6.29 3.31 -0.16
N GLN A 92 -7.00 2.25 -0.52
CA GLN A 92 -7.51 1.95 -1.87
C GLN A 92 -8.40 3.04 -2.49
N HIS A 93 -8.75 4.08 -1.73
CA HIS A 93 -9.58 5.20 -2.13
C HIS A 93 -8.90 6.58 -2.05
N SER A 94 -7.67 6.70 -1.55
CA SER A 94 -7.05 8.02 -1.38
C SER A 94 -6.39 8.48 -2.67
N ALA A 95 -7.19 9.01 -3.59
CA ALA A 95 -6.82 10.24 -4.27
C ALA A 95 -7.24 11.39 -3.32
N ASP A 96 -6.36 11.74 -2.40
CA ASP A 96 -6.37 13.07 -1.75
C ASP A 96 -5.22 13.87 -2.38
#